data_AF-A0AA43CGU5-F1
#
_entry.id   AF-A0AA43CGU5-F1
#
_cell.length_a   1.000
_cell.length_b   1.000
_cell.length_c   1.000
_cell.angle_alpha   90.00
_cell.angle_beta   90.00
_cell.angle_gamma   90.00
#
_symmetry.space_group_name_H-M   'P 1'
#
loop_
_entity.id
_entity.type
_entity.pdbx_description
1 polymer ?
#
loop_
_entity_poly.entity_id
_entity_poly.type
_entity_poly.pdbx_seq_one_letter_code
_entity_poly.pdbx_strand_id
1 'polypeptide(L)'
;MWTNRDILRTAIAIIVSLTGWGVFRLLFPALDYFTPDFLTNQFERSWIVLHEVRKPAGLVYLTLALILLAVFFNAIQQHWPGKGGIKGLIFGIWFGGVWSFGFLTGWAFLETTLRSEIINIVVDIIPLAIAGWLIGLAVGRDIPKSEIWMWKPWLAVLLVAFGFIVVHSLGGMLLAGVFGKTAVFLLIPTTIEQIILLFTLGLWVGGMYIMLRRWLPFNKTRVRVAFFAFGIFGMCWTWFNLFFVIEFTGVIPVLLLLGLIGALGVFAGALVYEEFAGQDLV
;
A
#
# COMPACT_ATOMS: atom_id res chain seq x y z
N MET A 1 -20.05 7.70 10.95
CA MET A 1 -19.89 6.66 11.99
C MET A 1 -20.47 5.35 11.43
N TRP A 2 -19.79 4.21 11.59
CA TRP A 2 -20.32 2.91 11.11
C TRP A 2 -21.53 2.52 11.96
N THR A 3 -22.55 1.99 11.31
CA THR A 3 -23.63 1.32 12.03
C THR A 3 -23.24 -0.14 12.32
N ASN A 4 -23.89 -0.79 13.29
CA ASN A 4 -23.70 -2.23 13.53
C ASN A 4 -23.95 -3.07 12.27
N ARG A 5 -24.86 -2.62 11.41
CA ARG A 5 -25.15 -3.26 10.13
C ARG A 5 -24.00 -3.11 9.14
N ASP A 6 -23.33 -1.94 9.10
CA ASP A 6 -22.16 -1.70 8.25
C ASP A 6 -20.98 -2.58 8.68
N ILE A 7 -20.76 -2.72 10.00
CA ILE A 7 -19.74 -3.60 10.57
C ILE A 7 -20.00 -5.05 10.14
N LEU A 8 -21.23 -5.55 10.33
CA LEU A 8 -21.58 -6.92 9.97
C LEU A 8 -21.41 -7.19 8.47
N ARG A 9 -21.89 -6.29 7.61
CA ARG A 9 -21.75 -6.44 6.15
C ARG A 9 -20.30 -6.42 5.70
N THR A 10 -19.48 -5.56 6.30
CA THR A 10 -18.05 -5.51 6.00
C THR A 10 -17.36 -6.79 6.44
N ALA A 11 -17.66 -7.29 7.65
CA ALA A 11 -17.13 -8.55 8.13
C ALA A 11 -17.47 -9.72 7.19
N ILE A 12 -18.72 -9.78 6.71
CA ILE A 12 -19.14 -10.78 5.70
C ILE A 12 -18.33 -10.61 4.42
N ALA A 13 -18.17 -9.39 3.90
CA ALA A 13 -17.39 -9.13 2.69
C ALA A 13 -15.91 -9.59 2.83
N ILE A 14 -15.31 -9.35 4.00
CA ILE A 14 -13.95 -9.81 4.32
C ILE A 14 -13.89 -11.33 4.37
N ILE A 15 -14.81 -11.99 5.08
CA ILE A 15 -14.86 -13.46 5.19
C ILE A 15 -15.04 -14.11 3.81
N VAL A 16 -15.94 -13.58 2.99
CA VAL A 16 -16.16 -14.07 1.62
C VAL A 16 -14.91 -13.91 0.77
N SER A 17 -14.24 -12.75 0.86
CA SER A 17 -12.99 -12.50 0.13
C SER A 17 -11.87 -13.45 0.55
N LEU A 18 -11.67 -13.63 1.86
CA LEU A 18 -10.68 -14.55 2.41
C LEU A 18 -10.97 -16.00 2.06
N THR A 19 -12.25 -16.41 2.10
CA THR A 19 -12.65 -17.77 1.73
C THR A 19 -12.39 -18.03 0.26
N GLY A 20 -12.82 -17.11 -0.63
CA GLY A 20 -12.59 -17.23 -2.07
C GLY A 20 -11.11 -17.30 -2.40
N TRP A 21 -10.29 -16.44 -1.78
CA TRP A 21 -8.85 -16.45 -1.99
C TRP A 21 -8.16 -17.68 -1.39
N GLY A 22 -8.56 -18.10 -0.19
CA GLY A 22 -8.05 -19.31 0.44
C GLY A 22 -8.34 -20.56 -0.39
N VAL A 23 -9.56 -20.70 -0.90
CA VAL A 23 -9.94 -21.79 -1.82
C VAL A 23 -9.10 -21.73 -3.09
N PHE A 24 -8.92 -20.54 -3.69
CA PHE A 24 -8.07 -20.39 -4.87
C PHE A 24 -6.62 -20.85 -4.60
N ARG A 25 -6.00 -20.39 -3.51
CA ARG A 25 -4.64 -20.78 -3.12
C ARG A 25 -4.52 -22.29 -2.83
N LEU A 26 -5.55 -22.89 -2.22
CA LEU A 26 -5.60 -24.34 -1.99
C LEU A 26 -5.66 -25.14 -3.30
N LEU A 27 -6.38 -24.64 -4.31
CA LEU A 27 -6.48 -25.29 -5.62
C LEU A 27 -5.21 -25.08 -6.47
N PHE A 28 -4.45 -24.02 -6.20
CA PHE A 28 -3.25 -23.66 -6.95
C PHE A 28 -2.05 -23.40 -6.03
N PRO A 29 -1.55 -24.41 -5.29
CA PRO A 29 -0.47 -24.25 -4.31
C PRO A 29 0.86 -23.80 -4.95
N ALA A 30 1.03 -24.05 -6.25
CA ALA A 30 2.17 -23.56 -7.03
C ALA A 30 2.26 -22.02 -7.11
N LEU A 31 1.20 -21.31 -6.71
CA LEU A 31 1.16 -19.85 -6.67
C LEU A 31 1.61 -19.29 -5.32
N ASP A 32 1.80 -20.12 -4.29
CA ASP A 32 2.24 -19.66 -2.97
C ASP A 32 3.58 -18.91 -3.05
N TYR A 33 3.61 -17.73 -2.41
CA TYR A 33 4.81 -16.92 -2.36
C TYR A 33 5.78 -17.47 -1.33
N PHE A 34 7.02 -17.71 -1.74
CA PHE A 34 8.11 -18.06 -0.86
C PHE A 34 9.22 -17.02 -1.02
N THR A 35 9.78 -16.60 0.11
CA THR A 35 10.96 -15.73 0.09
C THR A 35 12.14 -16.45 -0.56
N PRO A 36 12.97 -15.73 -1.35
CA PRO A 36 14.20 -16.27 -1.92
C PRO A 36 15.11 -16.96 -0.92
N ASP A 37 15.71 -18.09 -1.31
CA ASP A 37 16.59 -18.89 -0.45
C ASP A 37 17.80 -18.09 0.05
N PHE A 38 18.36 -17.16 -0.73
CA PHE A 38 19.51 -16.38 -0.26
C PHE A 38 19.18 -15.51 0.97
N LEU A 39 17.97 -14.95 1.08
CA LEU A 39 17.55 -14.19 2.27
C LEU A 39 17.49 -15.08 3.50
N THR A 40 17.14 -16.35 3.30
CA THR A 40 17.07 -17.35 4.36
C THR A 40 18.44 -17.71 4.92
N ASN A 41 19.49 -17.47 4.13
CA ASN A 41 20.88 -17.61 4.55
C ASN A 41 21.46 -16.33 5.17
N GLN A 42 20.79 -15.17 4.99
CA GLN A 42 21.24 -13.88 5.52
C GLN A 42 20.52 -13.48 6.82
N PHE A 43 19.29 -13.96 7.02
CA PHE A 43 18.44 -13.61 8.15
C PHE A 43 18.02 -14.85 8.93
N GLU A 44 17.97 -14.71 10.25
CA GLU A 44 17.41 -15.74 11.12
C GLU A 44 15.90 -15.89 10.85
N ARG A 45 15.45 -17.15 10.81
CA ARG A 45 14.04 -17.49 10.64
C ARG A 45 13.22 -16.99 11.82
N SER A 46 12.02 -16.49 11.53
CA SER A 46 11.08 -16.08 12.57
C SER A 46 10.59 -17.29 13.39
N TRP A 47 10.07 -17.02 14.59
CA TRP A 47 9.37 -18.02 15.41
C TRP A 47 8.19 -18.68 14.65
N ILE A 48 7.50 -17.90 13.79
CA ILE A 48 6.37 -18.34 12.97
C ILE A 48 6.78 -19.45 12.01
N VAL A 49 7.93 -19.32 11.35
CA VAL A 49 8.46 -20.34 10.45
C VAL A 49 8.93 -21.56 11.23
N LEU A 50 9.66 -21.35 12.34
CA LEU A 50 10.23 -22.44 13.15
C LEU A 50 9.16 -23.36 13.77
N HIS A 51 7.95 -22.84 14.00
CA HIS A 51 6.82 -23.61 14.56
C HIS A 51 5.77 -23.99 13.50
N GLU A 52 6.09 -23.84 12.21
CA GLU A 52 5.22 -24.23 11.08
C GLU A 52 3.84 -23.53 11.06
N VAL A 53 3.70 -22.38 11.74
CA VAL A 53 2.45 -21.59 11.82
C VAL A 53 2.38 -20.47 10.77
N ARG A 54 3.13 -20.61 9.67
CA ARG A 54 3.19 -19.64 8.56
C ARG A 54 1.81 -19.38 7.93
N LYS A 55 1.04 -20.43 7.64
CA LYS A 55 -0.29 -20.30 6.99
C LYS A 55 -1.29 -19.54 7.89
N PRO A 56 -1.46 -19.90 9.18
CA PRO A 56 -2.25 -19.10 10.11
C PRO A 56 -1.81 -17.63 10.20
N ALA A 57 -0.50 -17.37 10.29
CA ALA A 57 0.03 -16.01 10.34
C ALA A 57 -0.30 -15.22 9.06
N GLY A 58 -0.18 -15.85 7.90
CA GLY A 58 -0.60 -15.29 6.62
C GLY A 58 -2.09 -14.93 6.61
N LEU A 59 -2.96 -15.79 7.13
CA LEU A 59 -4.39 -15.50 7.21
C LEU A 59 -4.69 -14.27 8.10
N VAL A 60 -4.04 -14.17 9.26
CA VAL A 60 -4.16 -12.99 10.15
C VAL A 60 -3.69 -11.74 9.42
N TYR A 61 -2.53 -11.83 8.76
CA TYR A 61 -1.95 -10.73 8.00
C TYR A 61 -2.88 -10.20 6.91
N LEU A 62 -3.47 -11.11 6.11
CA LEU A 62 -4.41 -10.75 5.05
C LEU A 62 -5.73 -10.20 5.59
N THR A 63 -6.22 -10.75 6.70
CA THR A 63 -7.42 -10.23 7.37
C THR A 63 -7.23 -8.77 7.78
N LEU A 64 -6.09 -8.45 8.40
CA LEU A 64 -5.77 -7.09 8.80
C LEU A 64 -5.58 -6.15 7.59
N ALA A 65 -5.01 -6.64 6.48
CA ALA A 65 -4.93 -5.87 5.24
C ALA A 65 -6.33 -5.48 4.71
N LEU A 66 -7.29 -6.41 4.73
CA LEU A 66 -8.66 -6.16 4.30
C LEU A 66 -9.42 -5.24 5.26
N ILE A 67 -9.13 -5.32 6.56
CA ILE A 67 -9.67 -4.37 7.55
C ILE A 67 -9.15 -2.96 7.26
N LEU A 68 -7.85 -2.79 7.01
CA LEU A 68 -7.25 -1.50 6.65
C LEU A 68 -7.88 -0.94 5.37
N LEU A 69 -8.03 -1.77 4.33
CA LEU A 69 -8.73 -1.41 3.10
C LEU A 69 -10.14 -0.89 3.39
N ALA A 70 -10.93 -1.59 4.22
CA ALA A 70 -12.28 -1.19 4.57
C ALA A 70 -12.34 0.12 5.38
N VAL A 71 -11.43 0.28 6.35
CA VAL A 71 -11.34 1.49 7.17
C VAL A 71 -11.01 2.71 6.31
N PHE A 72 -9.99 2.61 5.45
CA PHE A 72 -9.61 3.71 4.56
C PHE A 72 -10.69 4.00 3.54
N PHE A 73 -11.27 2.96 2.92
CA PHE A 73 -12.38 3.14 2.00
C PHE A 73 -13.53 3.89 2.65
N ASN A 74 -13.94 3.50 3.86
CA ASN A 74 -15.01 4.20 4.54
C ASN A 74 -14.67 5.66 4.88
N ALA A 75 -13.40 5.96 5.21
CA ALA A 75 -12.98 7.32 5.52
C ALA A 75 -13.10 8.27 4.32
N ILE A 76 -12.92 7.77 3.09
CA ILE A 76 -12.90 8.58 1.85
C ILE A 76 -14.21 8.51 1.06
N GLN A 77 -14.93 7.38 1.11
CA GLN A 77 -16.02 7.10 0.17
C GLN A 77 -17.20 8.06 0.32
N GLN A 78 -17.35 8.66 1.50
CA GLN A 78 -18.40 9.62 1.83
C GLN A 78 -18.28 10.97 1.10
N HIS A 79 -17.17 11.19 0.40
CA HIS A 79 -16.98 12.38 -0.41
C HIS A 79 -16.79 12.02 -1.90
N TRP A 80 -16.42 10.77 -2.21
CA TRP A 80 -16.18 10.31 -3.57
C TRP A 80 -17.51 10.09 -4.32
N PRO A 81 -17.79 10.74 -5.46
CA PRO A 81 -19.02 10.56 -6.23
C PRO A 81 -19.13 9.19 -6.91
N GLY A 82 -20.37 8.79 -7.22
CA GLY A 82 -20.68 7.54 -7.93
C GLY A 82 -21.27 6.45 -7.06
N LYS A 83 -21.28 5.21 -7.56
CA LYS A 83 -21.86 4.04 -6.89
C LYS A 83 -20.88 3.38 -5.93
N GLY A 84 -21.35 3.00 -4.74
CA GLY A 84 -20.53 2.38 -3.69
C GLY A 84 -19.59 1.26 -4.18
N GLY A 85 -20.13 0.27 -4.90
CA GLY A 85 -19.35 -0.86 -5.44
C GLY A 85 -18.24 -0.43 -6.41
N ILE A 86 -18.51 0.51 -7.31
CA ILE A 86 -17.50 0.98 -8.29
C ILE A 86 -16.38 1.74 -7.58
N LYS A 87 -16.70 2.59 -6.60
CA LYS A 87 -15.69 3.27 -5.78
C LYS A 87 -14.80 2.25 -5.06
N GLY A 88 -15.43 1.24 -4.47
CA GLY A 88 -14.74 0.16 -3.78
C GLY A 88 -13.80 -0.61 -4.70
N LEU A 89 -14.25 -0.96 -5.91
CA LEU A 89 -13.42 -1.61 -6.93
C LEU A 89 -12.20 -0.76 -7.29
N ILE A 90 -12.42 0.52 -7.63
CA ILE A 90 -11.34 1.43 -8.00
C ILE A 90 -10.36 1.58 -6.83
N PHE A 91 -10.86 1.76 -5.61
CA PHE A 91 -10.01 1.84 -4.42
C PHE A 91 -9.19 0.57 -4.20
N GLY A 92 -9.80 -0.61 -4.35
CA GLY A 92 -9.13 -1.89 -4.28
C GLY A 92 -8.01 -2.04 -5.32
N ILE A 93 -8.23 -1.55 -6.55
CA ILE A 93 -7.20 -1.51 -7.60
C ILE A 93 -6.03 -0.59 -7.22
N TRP A 94 -6.31 0.62 -6.70
CA TRP A 94 -5.24 1.53 -6.27
C TRP A 94 -4.42 0.98 -5.11
N PHE A 95 -5.11 0.40 -4.12
CA PHE A 95 -4.49 -0.27 -2.99
C PHE A 95 -3.65 -1.48 -3.44
N GLY A 96 -4.22 -2.33 -4.29
CA GLY A 96 -3.53 -3.47 -4.89
C GLY A 96 -2.37 -3.05 -5.80
N GLY A 97 -2.42 -1.87 -6.42
CA GLY A 97 -1.31 -1.29 -7.16
C GLY A 97 -0.11 -0.98 -6.26
N VAL A 98 -0.34 -0.35 -5.10
CA VAL A 98 0.73 -0.14 -4.10
C VAL A 98 1.30 -1.48 -3.64
N TRP A 99 0.43 -2.46 -3.40
CA TRP A 99 0.82 -3.83 -3.06
C TRP A 99 1.69 -4.49 -4.15
N SER A 100 1.34 -4.25 -5.41
CA SER A 100 2.04 -4.79 -6.58
C SER A 100 3.47 -4.25 -6.69
N PHE A 101 3.68 -2.97 -6.38
CA PHE A 101 5.02 -2.39 -6.30
C PHE A 101 5.88 -3.06 -5.23
N GLY A 102 5.26 -3.51 -4.14
CA GLY A 102 5.95 -4.29 -3.12
C GLY A 102 6.49 -5.63 -3.65
N PHE A 103 5.74 -6.34 -4.50
CA PHE A 103 6.26 -7.53 -5.18
C PHE A 103 7.38 -7.17 -6.17
N LEU A 104 7.23 -6.10 -6.92
CA LEU A 104 8.29 -5.63 -7.83
C LEU A 104 9.57 -5.21 -7.09
N THR A 105 9.48 -4.77 -5.83
CA THR A 105 10.68 -4.58 -5.00
C THR A 105 11.39 -5.89 -4.71
N GLY A 106 10.66 -7.02 -4.62
CA GLY A 106 11.26 -8.35 -4.56
C GLY A 106 12.15 -8.63 -5.78
N TRP A 107 11.68 -8.29 -6.98
CA TRP A 107 12.48 -8.46 -8.20
C TRP A 107 13.69 -7.51 -8.23
N ALA A 108 13.47 -6.23 -7.94
CA ALA A 108 14.52 -5.23 -8.08
C ALA A 108 15.57 -5.25 -6.96
N PHE A 109 15.19 -5.61 -5.73
CA PHE A 109 16.07 -5.57 -4.55
C PHE A 109 16.46 -6.96 -4.03
N LEU A 110 15.62 -7.97 -4.26
CA LEU A 110 15.79 -9.30 -3.68
C LEU A 110 16.04 -10.38 -4.73
N GLU A 111 16.49 -10.00 -5.93
CA GLU A 111 16.92 -10.93 -6.98
C GLU A 111 15.89 -12.03 -7.33
N THR A 112 14.60 -11.82 -7.04
CA THR A 112 13.56 -12.74 -7.47
C THR A 112 13.38 -12.61 -8.99
N THR A 113 12.69 -13.57 -9.62
CA THR A 113 12.40 -13.45 -11.05
C THR A 113 11.21 -12.53 -11.30
N LEU A 114 11.32 -11.62 -12.28
CA LEU A 114 10.21 -10.75 -12.70
C LEU A 114 8.94 -11.54 -13.01
N ARG A 115 9.08 -12.73 -13.61
CA ARG A 115 7.96 -13.63 -13.90
C ARG A 115 7.22 -14.04 -12.61
N SER A 116 7.96 -14.42 -11.56
CA SER A 116 7.36 -14.78 -10.28
C SER A 116 6.59 -13.59 -9.69
N GLU A 117 7.19 -12.41 -9.68
CA GLU A 117 6.54 -11.23 -9.11
C GLU A 117 5.29 -10.81 -9.89
N ILE A 118 5.30 -10.87 -11.22
CA ILE A 118 4.09 -10.62 -12.03
C ILE A 118 2.97 -11.59 -11.68
N ILE A 119 3.28 -12.87 -11.46
CA ILE A 119 2.28 -13.87 -11.06
C ILE A 119 1.70 -13.49 -9.69
N ASN A 120 2.54 -13.15 -8.70
CA ASN A 120 2.07 -12.74 -7.37
C ASN A 120 1.24 -11.46 -7.41
N ILE A 121 1.63 -10.49 -8.24
CA ILE A 121 0.85 -9.28 -8.50
C ILE A 121 -0.56 -9.64 -8.98
N VAL A 122 -0.68 -10.48 -10.01
CA VAL A 122 -1.99 -10.87 -10.55
C VAL A 122 -2.82 -11.61 -9.51
N VAL A 123 -2.19 -12.52 -8.77
CA VAL A 123 -2.84 -13.34 -7.74
C VAL A 123 -3.35 -12.49 -6.58
N ASP A 124 -2.73 -11.36 -6.26
CA ASP A 124 -3.12 -10.52 -5.13
C ASP A 124 -3.99 -9.32 -5.57
N ILE A 125 -3.71 -8.69 -6.71
CA ILE A 125 -4.45 -7.51 -7.17
C ILE A 125 -5.91 -7.86 -7.52
N ILE A 126 -6.16 -9.03 -8.09
CA ILE A 126 -7.52 -9.46 -8.45
C ILE A 126 -8.38 -9.65 -7.19
N PRO A 127 -7.97 -10.45 -6.19
CA PRO A 127 -8.69 -10.54 -4.92
C PRO A 127 -8.84 -9.20 -4.20
N LEU A 128 -7.82 -8.32 -4.20
CA LEU A 128 -7.93 -7.01 -3.57
C LEU A 128 -8.95 -6.11 -4.28
N ALA A 129 -9.01 -6.14 -5.61
CA ALA A 129 -10.01 -5.43 -6.40
C ALA A 129 -11.43 -5.98 -6.12
N ILE A 130 -11.60 -7.31 -6.07
CA ILE A 130 -12.87 -7.96 -5.73
C ILE A 130 -13.29 -7.64 -4.29
N ALA A 131 -12.36 -7.70 -3.34
CA ALA A 131 -12.62 -7.36 -1.95
C ALA A 131 -13.02 -5.89 -1.81
N GLY A 132 -12.32 -4.98 -2.49
CA GLY A 132 -12.68 -3.57 -2.60
C GLY A 132 -14.09 -3.40 -3.15
N TRP A 133 -14.46 -4.10 -4.22
CA TRP A 133 -15.80 -4.09 -4.78
C TRP A 133 -16.87 -4.56 -3.78
N LEU A 134 -16.64 -5.70 -3.10
CA LEU A 134 -17.56 -6.25 -2.10
C LEU A 134 -17.72 -5.31 -0.89
N ILE A 135 -16.63 -4.72 -0.39
CA ILE A 135 -16.66 -3.70 0.65
C ILE A 135 -17.44 -2.46 0.16
N GLY A 136 -17.21 -2.05 -1.08
CA GLY A 136 -17.96 -0.96 -1.73
C GLY A 136 -19.46 -1.21 -1.80
N LEU A 137 -19.88 -2.43 -2.10
CA LEU A 137 -21.29 -2.83 -2.08
C LEU A 137 -21.85 -2.91 -0.65
N ALA A 138 -21.03 -3.30 0.33
CA ALA A 138 -21.44 -3.46 1.72
C ALA A 138 -21.73 -2.12 2.41
N VAL A 139 -20.86 -1.12 2.22
CA VAL A 139 -20.89 0.15 3.00
C VAL A 139 -20.81 1.42 2.17
N GLY A 140 -20.57 1.31 0.85
CA GLY A 140 -20.50 2.47 -0.02
C GLY A 140 -21.83 3.20 -0.10
N ARG A 141 -21.78 4.54 -0.03
CA ARG A 141 -22.95 5.42 -0.13
C ARG A 141 -22.90 6.16 -1.44
N ASP A 142 -24.02 6.28 -2.13
CA ASP A 142 -24.07 6.98 -3.40
C ASP A 142 -24.09 8.49 -3.18
N ILE A 143 -23.22 9.20 -3.89
CA ILE A 143 -23.05 10.64 -3.73
C ILE A 143 -23.11 11.26 -5.12
N PRO A 144 -23.92 12.32 -5.32
CA PRO A 144 -23.98 13.03 -6.58
C PRO A 144 -22.62 13.62 -6.93
N LYS A 145 -22.37 13.80 -8.23
CA LYS A 145 -21.11 14.37 -8.73
C LYS A 145 -20.90 15.76 -8.11
N SER A 146 -19.71 16.01 -7.58
CA SER A 146 -19.24 17.37 -7.32
C SER A 146 -18.19 17.74 -8.37
N GLU A 147 -18.30 18.95 -8.89
CA GLU A 147 -17.29 19.55 -9.75
C GLU A 147 -16.30 20.28 -8.87
N ILE A 148 -15.13 19.70 -8.68
CA ILE A 148 -14.01 20.35 -8.00
C ILE A 148 -12.82 20.26 -8.93
N TRP A 149 -12.28 21.43 -9.28
CA TRP A 149 -11.18 21.59 -10.21
C TRP A 149 -9.84 21.55 -9.48
N MET A 150 -8.81 21.01 -10.14
CA MET A 150 -7.45 20.95 -9.62
C MET A 150 -6.51 21.56 -10.65
N TRP A 151 -5.73 22.56 -10.25
CA TRP A 151 -4.77 23.17 -11.14
C TRP A 151 -3.52 22.32 -11.28
N LYS A 152 -3.07 22.10 -12.52
CA LYS A 152 -1.85 21.35 -12.86
C LYS A 152 -1.69 20.03 -12.08
N PRO A 153 -2.64 19.08 -12.17
CA PRO A 153 -2.58 17.83 -11.42
C PRO A 153 -1.30 17.02 -11.71
N TRP A 154 -0.78 17.10 -12.93
CA TRP A 154 0.50 16.46 -13.30
C TRP A 154 1.68 16.90 -12.40
N LEU A 155 1.67 18.14 -11.89
CA LEU A 155 2.74 18.65 -11.02
C LEU A 155 2.71 17.95 -9.67
N ALA A 156 1.52 17.62 -9.14
CA ALA A 156 1.39 16.83 -7.92
C ALA A 156 2.02 15.44 -8.09
N VAL A 157 1.80 14.80 -9.26
CA VAL A 157 2.41 13.49 -9.56
C VAL A 157 3.93 13.57 -9.48
N LEU A 158 4.52 14.54 -10.18
CA LEU A 158 5.97 14.69 -10.27
C LEU A 158 6.59 15.04 -8.91
N LEU A 159 5.98 15.96 -8.16
CA LEU A 159 6.50 16.36 -6.85
C LEU A 159 6.40 15.25 -5.81
N VAL A 160 5.29 14.48 -5.80
CA VAL A 160 5.16 13.30 -4.94
C VAL A 160 6.20 12.24 -5.33
N ALA A 161 6.40 11.98 -6.62
CA ALA A 161 7.38 11.01 -7.06
C ALA A 161 8.81 11.40 -6.67
N PHE A 162 9.17 12.67 -6.89
CA PHE A 162 10.47 13.21 -6.52
C PHE A 162 10.67 13.22 -4.99
N GLY A 163 9.67 13.67 -4.24
CA GLY A 163 9.70 13.67 -2.77
C GLY A 163 9.87 12.26 -2.21
N PHE A 164 9.12 11.29 -2.75
CA PHE A 164 9.23 9.89 -2.36
C PHE A 164 10.64 9.36 -2.61
N ILE A 165 11.17 9.43 -3.83
CA ILE A 165 12.48 8.83 -4.14
C ILE A 165 13.63 9.49 -3.39
N VAL A 166 13.63 10.82 -3.25
CA VAL A 166 14.69 11.56 -2.55
C VAL A 166 14.70 11.19 -1.07
N VAL A 167 13.55 11.28 -0.40
CA VAL A 167 13.47 10.98 1.04
C VAL A 167 13.69 9.49 1.29
N HIS A 168 13.19 8.60 0.43
CA HIS A 168 13.44 7.16 0.52
C HIS A 168 14.93 6.84 0.41
N SER A 169 15.62 7.39 -0.59
CA SER A 169 17.04 7.11 -0.82
C SER A 169 17.90 7.67 0.32
N LEU A 170 17.67 8.94 0.73
CA LEU A 170 18.40 9.57 1.83
C LEU A 170 18.12 8.87 3.17
N GLY A 171 16.86 8.53 3.43
CA GLY A 171 16.46 7.79 4.62
C GLY A 171 17.10 6.41 4.66
N GLY A 172 17.11 5.68 3.53
CA GLY A 172 17.81 4.40 3.40
C GLY A 172 19.30 4.52 3.72
N MET A 173 19.99 5.52 3.17
CA MET A 173 21.41 5.79 3.44
C MET A 173 21.67 6.07 4.93
N LEU A 174 20.84 6.91 5.56
CA LEU A 174 20.95 7.21 6.99
C LEU A 174 20.74 5.95 7.85
N LEU A 175 19.77 5.10 7.49
CA LEU A 175 19.46 3.89 8.24
C LEU A 175 20.49 2.78 8.04
N ALA A 176 21.22 2.73 6.93
CA ALA A 176 22.28 1.75 6.74
C ALA A 176 23.41 1.88 7.75
N GLY A 177 23.69 3.10 8.23
CA GLY A 177 24.63 3.32 9.32
C GLY A 177 24.20 2.72 10.67
N VAL A 178 22.90 2.48 10.86
CA VAL A 178 22.32 2.02 12.13
C VAL A 178 21.92 0.53 12.09
N PHE A 179 21.34 0.09 10.97
CA PHE A 179 20.75 -1.25 10.82
C PHE A 179 21.55 -2.18 9.90
N GLY A 180 22.71 -1.73 9.41
CA GLY A 180 23.65 -2.55 8.66
C GLY A 180 23.01 -3.22 7.43
N LYS A 181 23.24 -4.54 7.28
CA LYS A 181 22.85 -5.31 6.09
C LYS A 181 21.36 -5.23 5.76
N THR A 182 20.46 -5.24 6.74
CA THR A 182 19.01 -5.21 6.52
C THR A 182 18.57 -3.96 5.78
N ALA A 183 19.12 -2.80 6.17
CA ALA A 183 18.83 -1.53 5.50
C ALA A 183 19.47 -1.44 4.12
N VAL A 184 20.67 -1.98 3.94
CA VAL A 184 21.35 -2.02 2.63
C VAL A 184 20.54 -2.80 1.60
N PHE A 185 20.01 -3.97 1.97
CA PHE A 185 19.23 -4.79 1.04
C PHE A 185 17.83 -4.27 0.75
N LEU A 186 17.19 -3.61 1.72
CA LEU A 186 15.77 -3.27 1.61
C LEU A 186 15.47 -1.81 1.27
N LEU A 187 16.42 -0.89 1.46
CA LEU A 187 16.12 0.55 1.47
C LEU A 187 16.96 1.38 0.51
N ILE A 188 18.15 0.91 0.13
CA ILE A 188 19.08 1.72 -0.66
C ILE A 188 18.99 1.31 -2.12
N PRO A 189 18.45 2.17 -3.00
CA PRO A 189 18.54 1.92 -4.43
C PRO A 189 20.01 2.11 -4.88
N THR A 190 20.62 1.03 -5.36
CA THR A 190 21.99 0.97 -5.89
C THR A 190 22.03 0.81 -7.41
N THR A 191 20.92 0.39 -8.03
CA THR A 191 20.82 0.21 -9.49
C THR A 191 19.80 1.17 -10.12
N ILE A 192 19.91 1.36 -11.43
CA ILE A 192 18.98 2.20 -12.20
C ILE A 192 17.57 1.62 -12.16
N GLU A 193 17.42 0.29 -12.20
CA GLU A 193 16.14 -0.42 -12.13
C GLU A 193 15.42 -0.13 -10.81
N GLN A 194 16.15 -0.15 -9.69
CA GLN A 194 15.63 0.17 -8.36
C GLN A 194 15.16 1.63 -8.28
N ILE A 195 15.94 2.57 -8.85
CA ILE A 195 15.57 4.00 -8.93
C ILE A 195 14.30 4.19 -9.78
N ILE A 196 14.24 3.57 -10.96
CA ILE A 196 13.07 3.64 -11.85
C ILE A 196 11.83 3.07 -11.16
N LEU A 197 11.98 1.95 -10.45
CA LEU A 197 10.87 1.31 -9.74
C LEU A 197 10.31 2.22 -8.64
N LEU A 198 11.17 2.77 -7.78
CA LEU A 198 10.77 3.69 -6.72
C LEU A 198 10.14 4.96 -7.29
N PHE A 199 10.69 5.50 -8.37
CA PHE A 199 10.11 6.66 -9.06
C PHE A 199 8.71 6.32 -9.60
N THR A 200 8.54 5.15 -10.21
CA THR A 200 7.24 4.69 -10.76
C THR A 200 6.21 4.47 -9.65
N LEU A 201 6.61 3.91 -8.50
CA LEU A 201 5.77 3.87 -7.30
C LEU A 201 5.38 5.29 -6.87
N GLY A 202 6.33 6.21 -6.84
CA GLY A 202 6.09 7.62 -6.56
C GLY A 202 5.06 8.25 -7.51
N LEU A 203 5.14 7.97 -8.82
CA LEU A 203 4.16 8.42 -9.82
C LEU A 203 2.77 7.81 -9.53
N TRP A 204 2.70 6.52 -9.20
CA TRP A 204 1.46 5.85 -8.84
C TRP A 204 0.80 6.51 -7.63
N VAL A 205 1.58 6.76 -6.57
CA VAL A 205 1.11 7.42 -5.35
C VAL A 205 0.69 8.86 -5.61
N GLY A 206 1.40 9.58 -6.47
CA GLY A 206 0.99 10.91 -6.93
C GLY A 206 -0.35 10.90 -7.68
N GLY A 207 -0.57 9.91 -8.55
CA GLY A 207 -1.86 9.68 -9.20
C GLY A 207 -2.98 9.37 -8.20
N MET A 208 -2.68 8.51 -7.22
CA MET A 208 -3.59 8.21 -6.12
C MET A 208 -3.92 9.45 -5.29
N TYR A 209 -2.93 10.33 -5.04
CA TYR A 209 -3.13 11.60 -4.35
C TYR A 209 -4.11 12.48 -5.08
N ILE A 210 -3.93 12.70 -6.40
CA ILE A 210 -4.84 13.52 -7.21
C ILE A 210 -6.26 12.98 -7.17
N MET A 211 -6.40 11.66 -7.30
CA MET A 211 -7.71 11.03 -7.26
C MET A 211 -8.40 11.24 -5.91
N LEU A 212 -7.67 11.07 -4.81
CA LEU A 212 -8.22 11.06 -3.46
C LEU A 212 -8.28 12.42 -2.79
N ARG A 213 -7.39 13.36 -3.11
CA ARG A 213 -7.19 14.66 -2.43
C ARG A 213 -8.51 15.32 -2.08
N ARG A 214 -9.39 15.49 -3.07
CA ARG A 214 -10.69 16.17 -2.96
C ARG A 214 -11.73 15.42 -2.10
N TRP A 215 -11.50 14.15 -1.82
CA TRP A 215 -12.42 13.29 -1.06
C TRP A 215 -11.93 13.01 0.36
N LEU A 216 -10.78 13.59 0.74
CA LEU A 216 -10.25 13.46 2.09
C LEU A 216 -11.06 14.35 3.04
N PRO A 217 -11.37 13.87 4.26
CA PRO A 217 -12.35 14.51 5.15
C PRO A 217 -11.84 15.78 5.87
N PHE A 218 -10.73 16.37 5.43
CA PHE A 218 -10.04 17.45 6.14
C PHE A 218 -9.97 18.73 5.30
N ASN A 219 -10.45 19.83 5.87
CA ASN A 219 -10.39 21.16 5.26
C ASN A 219 -8.97 21.75 5.30
N LYS A 220 -8.21 21.46 6.37
CA LYS A 220 -6.84 21.98 6.52
C LYS A 220 -5.89 21.19 5.63
N THR A 221 -5.25 21.88 4.68
CA THR A 221 -4.28 21.32 3.71
C THR A 221 -3.24 20.40 4.34
N ARG A 222 -2.53 20.84 5.38
CA ARG A 222 -1.49 20.04 6.04
C ARG A 222 -2.02 18.74 6.65
N VAL A 223 -3.20 18.80 7.28
CA VAL A 223 -3.83 17.61 7.90
C VAL A 223 -4.31 16.64 6.83
N ARG A 224 -4.87 17.18 5.74
CA ARG A 224 -5.30 16.41 4.57
C ARG A 224 -4.13 15.65 3.93
N VAL A 225 -3.02 16.35 3.65
CA VAL A 225 -1.80 15.78 3.09
C VAL A 225 -1.20 14.74 4.03
N ALA A 226 -1.13 15.03 5.35
CA ALA A 226 -0.66 14.09 6.35
C ALA A 226 -1.52 12.82 6.40
N PHE A 227 -2.85 12.95 6.38
CA PHE A 227 -3.74 11.80 6.38
C PHE A 227 -3.57 10.93 5.14
N PHE A 228 -3.39 11.53 3.96
CA PHE A 228 -3.07 10.76 2.76
C PHE A 228 -1.72 10.04 2.88
N ALA A 229 -0.67 10.79 3.21
CA ALA A 229 0.70 10.30 3.18
C ALA A 229 0.98 9.24 4.24
N PHE A 230 0.59 9.49 5.50
CA PHE A 230 0.81 8.58 6.61
C PHE A 230 -0.32 7.57 6.79
N GLY A 231 -1.57 8.04 6.67
CA GLY A 231 -2.74 7.20 6.86
C GLY A 231 -2.94 6.23 5.70
N ILE A 232 -3.20 6.73 4.50
CA ILE A 232 -3.56 5.86 3.36
C ILE A 232 -2.32 5.17 2.78
N PHE A 233 -1.36 5.95 2.27
CA PHE A 233 -0.17 5.39 1.63
C PHE A 233 0.77 4.73 2.63
N GLY A 234 1.16 5.45 3.68
CA GLY A 234 2.13 5.01 4.67
C GLY A 234 1.74 3.70 5.34
N MET A 235 0.50 3.57 5.82
CA MET A 235 0.03 2.31 6.40
C MET A 235 -0.04 1.19 5.37
N CYS A 236 -0.50 1.44 4.14
CA CYS A 236 -0.52 0.42 3.08
C CYS A 236 0.90 -0.09 2.76
N TRP A 237 1.84 0.84 2.59
CA TRP A 237 3.24 0.54 2.28
C TRP A 237 3.93 -0.18 3.43
N THR A 238 3.73 0.27 4.67
CA THR A 238 4.24 -0.38 5.88
C THR A 238 3.67 -1.78 6.01
N TRP A 239 2.36 -1.93 5.83
CA TRP A 239 1.68 -3.21 5.99
C TRP A 239 2.14 -4.22 4.95
N PHE A 240 2.33 -3.81 3.69
CA PHE A 240 2.95 -4.67 2.68
C PHE A 240 4.30 -5.22 3.19
N ASN A 241 5.19 -4.32 3.62
CA ASN A 241 6.54 -4.68 4.05
C ASN A 241 6.56 -5.53 5.34
N LEU A 242 5.60 -5.35 6.25
CA LEU A 242 5.48 -6.18 7.45
C LEU A 242 5.23 -7.67 7.15
N PHE A 243 4.90 -8.05 5.92
CA PHE A 243 4.90 -9.45 5.49
C PHE A 243 6.23 -10.16 5.82
N PHE A 244 7.38 -9.48 5.68
CA PHE A 244 8.69 -10.08 5.97
C PHE A 244 8.87 -10.52 7.43
N VAL A 245 8.06 -10.00 8.36
CA VAL A 245 8.07 -10.42 9.78
C VAL A 245 7.58 -11.86 9.94
N ILE A 246 6.73 -12.34 9.02
CA ILE A 246 6.31 -13.74 8.99
C ILE A 246 7.52 -14.64 8.75
N GLU A 247 8.52 -14.17 8.00
CA GLU A 247 9.64 -14.97 7.52
C GLU A 247 10.91 -14.82 8.36
N PHE A 248 11.20 -13.60 8.80
CA PHE A 248 12.47 -13.22 9.40
C PHE A 248 12.30 -12.53 10.75
N THR A 249 13.20 -12.81 11.69
CA THR A 249 13.27 -12.10 12.98
C THR A 249 14.07 -10.80 12.86
N GLY A 250 13.87 -9.86 13.79
CA GLY A 250 14.66 -8.62 13.88
C GLY A 250 14.41 -7.57 12.80
N VAL A 251 13.56 -7.84 11.80
CA VAL A 251 13.29 -6.91 10.68
C VAL A 251 12.25 -5.83 10.99
N ILE A 252 11.44 -6.00 12.05
CA ILE A 252 10.32 -5.09 12.38
C ILE A 252 10.73 -3.61 12.41
N PRO A 253 11.79 -3.19 13.14
CA PRO A 253 12.13 -1.77 13.24
C PRO A 253 12.47 -1.16 11.87
N VAL A 254 13.17 -1.90 11.02
CA VAL A 254 13.58 -1.45 9.68
C VAL A 254 12.36 -1.28 8.78
N LEU A 255 11.42 -2.22 8.81
CA LEU A 255 10.20 -2.17 7.99
C LEU A 255 9.25 -1.05 8.43
N LEU A 256 9.16 -0.76 9.73
CA LEU A 256 8.39 0.37 10.24
C LEU A 256 9.01 1.71 9.79
N LEU A 257 10.34 1.83 9.88
CA LEU A 257 11.04 3.03 9.44
C LEU A 257 10.98 3.21 7.92
N LEU A 258 11.03 2.12 7.15
CA LEU A 258 10.80 2.14 5.70
C LEU A 258 9.43 2.72 5.36
N GLY A 259 8.40 2.24 6.05
CA GLY A 259 7.05 2.77 6.01
C GLY A 259 7.00 4.28 6.24
N LEU A 260 7.61 4.71 7.34
CA LEU A 260 7.65 6.10 7.78
C LEU A 260 8.39 7.01 6.79
N ILE A 261 9.57 6.60 6.32
CA ILE A 261 10.38 7.37 5.37
C ILE A 261 9.64 7.51 4.04
N GLY A 262 9.03 6.44 3.54
CA GLY A 262 8.19 6.50 2.35
C GLY A 262 7.05 7.51 2.52
N ALA A 263 6.34 7.45 3.65
CA ALA A 263 5.27 8.38 3.97
C ALA A 263 5.77 9.83 4.07
N LEU A 264 6.94 10.07 4.66
CA LEU A 264 7.56 11.40 4.75
C LEU A 264 7.88 11.98 3.37
N GLY A 265 8.39 11.16 2.45
CA GLY A 265 8.67 11.59 1.08
C GLY A 265 7.41 11.99 0.32
N VAL A 266 6.35 11.19 0.44
CA VAL A 266 5.03 11.51 -0.14
C VAL A 266 4.45 12.77 0.49
N PHE A 267 4.55 12.91 1.81
CA PHE A 267 4.10 14.09 2.55
C PHE A 267 4.81 15.36 2.05
N ALA A 268 6.13 15.32 1.93
CA ALA A 268 6.92 16.46 1.47
C ALA A 268 6.53 16.86 0.03
N GLY A 269 6.47 15.90 -0.90
CA GLY A 269 6.11 16.18 -2.28
C GLY A 269 4.69 16.72 -2.45
N ALA A 270 3.72 16.12 -1.75
CA ALA A 270 2.33 16.59 -1.78
C ALA A 270 2.17 17.95 -1.12
N LEU A 271 2.87 18.23 0.00
CA LEU A 271 2.80 19.52 0.69
C LEU A 271 3.36 20.65 -0.18
N VAL A 272 4.51 20.42 -0.82
CA VAL A 272 5.09 21.37 -1.79
C VAL A 272 4.09 21.66 -2.91
N TYR A 273 3.44 20.64 -3.47
CA TYR A 273 2.40 20.85 -4.47
C TYR A 273 1.26 21.74 -3.93
N GLU A 274 0.77 21.47 -2.73
CA GLU A 274 -0.32 22.27 -2.16
C GLU A 274 0.06 23.73 -1.94
N GLU A 275 1.29 24.00 -1.51
CA GLU A 275 1.77 25.36 -1.25
C GLU A 275 1.98 26.17 -2.53
N PHE A 276 2.44 25.53 -3.62
CA PHE A 276 2.72 26.22 -4.90
C PHE A 276 1.56 26.25 -5.88
N ALA A 277 0.71 25.23 -5.88
CA ALA A 277 -0.28 24.98 -6.92
C ALA A 277 -1.66 24.57 -6.40
N GLY A 278 -1.76 24.23 -5.10
CA GLY A 278 -2.99 23.80 -4.45
C GLY A 278 -3.74 24.91 -3.71
N GLN A 279 -3.36 26.18 -3.89
CA GLN A 279 -4.25 27.28 -3.53
C GLN A 279 -5.50 27.14 -4.39
N ASP A 280 -6.59 26.69 -3.74
CA ASP A 280 -7.91 26.73 -4.31
C ASP A 280 -8.15 28.20 -4.70
N LEU A 281 -8.15 28.49 -6.00
CA LEU A 281 -8.62 29.76 -6.53
C LEU A 281 -10.11 29.83 -6.13
N VAL A 282 -10.37 30.42 -4.97
CA VAL A 282 -11.71 30.83 -4.52
C VAL A 282 -12.13 32.03 -5.36
#